data_AF-A0A497IJH5-F1
#
_entry.id   AF-A0A497IJH5-F1
#
_cell.length_a   1.000
_cell.length_b   1.000
_cell.length_c   1.000
_cell.angle_alpha   90.00
_cell.angle_beta   90.00
_cell.angle_gamma   90.00
#
_symmetry.space_group_name_H-M   'P 1'
#
loop_
_entity.id
_entity.type
_entity.pdbx_description
1 polymer ?
#
loop_
_entity_poly.entity_id
_entity_poly.type
_entity_poly.pdbx_seq_one_letter_code
_entity_poly.pdbx_strand_id
1 'polypeptide(L)'
;MVTNLKEIKKLSPEERIKKLKKIEKENKKEINEAEKLIKDSVKEINVKEEIRDLPIPQIKAVDIESLFAPEEKEVFAAKRYENIRQRNVEEETAEIPLEETVEQEKPKITEEELEAQRQYQILELRREPTENVVQELENIYQQVRETGGVTGEQMRMAYAANVVARERQHDIERGTYERIDEQVSNQLDIARQIFKSIKDKYKK
;
A
#
# COMPACT_ATOMS: atom_id res chain seq x y z
N MET A 1 3.40 7.19 27.70
CA MET A 1 4.85 7.02 28.04
C MET A 1 5.15 5.65 28.66
N VAL A 2 6.18 4.92 28.22
CA VAL A 2 6.63 3.68 28.92
C VAL A 2 7.52 4.09 30.09
N THR A 3 6.95 4.17 31.29
CA THR A 3 7.72 4.46 32.50
C THR A 3 8.27 3.17 33.12
N ASN A 4 9.57 3.16 33.42
CA ASN A 4 10.27 2.00 33.94
C ASN A 4 9.85 1.71 35.39
N LEU A 5 8.97 0.73 35.60
CA LEU A 5 8.46 0.33 36.92
C LEU A 5 9.57 0.01 37.93
N LYS A 6 10.77 -0.39 37.45
CA LYS A 6 11.95 -0.67 38.28
C LYS A 6 12.49 0.57 38.98
N GLU A 7 12.35 1.75 38.40
CA GLU A 7 12.84 3.02 38.98
C GLU A 7 11.86 3.56 40.02
N ILE A 8 10.56 3.42 39.77
CA ILE A 8 9.49 3.84 40.70
C ILE A 8 9.51 3.01 42.00
N LYS A 9 9.92 1.74 41.93
CA LYS A 9 10.08 0.86 43.09
C LYS A 9 11.24 1.27 44.02
N LYS A 10 12.23 2.01 43.54
CA LYS A 10 13.39 2.47 44.36
C LYS A 10 13.08 3.71 45.19
N LEU A 11 11.99 4.43 44.90
CA LEU A 11 11.60 5.64 45.61
C LEU A 11 10.94 5.34 46.95
N SER A 12 10.89 6.34 47.83
CA SER A 12 10.15 6.24 49.09
C SER A 12 8.65 5.99 48.82
N PRO A 13 7.92 5.36 49.77
CA PRO A 13 6.50 5.04 49.57
C PRO A 13 5.63 6.25 49.22
N GLU A 14 5.87 7.40 49.85
CA GLU A 14 5.11 8.64 49.61
C GLU A 14 5.36 9.20 48.21
N GLU A 15 6.63 9.24 47.79
CA GLU A 15 7.02 9.71 46.45
C GLU A 15 6.51 8.77 45.35
N ARG A 16 6.50 7.47 45.64
CA ARG A 16 5.97 6.43 44.75
C ARG A 16 4.49 6.66 44.48
N ILE A 17 3.69 6.86 45.53
CA ILE A 17 2.25 7.13 45.40
C ILE A 17 2.01 8.42 44.61
N LYS A 18 2.78 9.48 44.88
CA LYS A 18 2.64 10.76 44.18
C LYS A 18 2.95 10.63 42.68
N LYS A 19 4.02 9.92 42.31
CA LYS A 19 4.36 9.66 40.90
C LYS A 19 3.34 8.76 40.21
N LEU A 20 2.89 7.69 40.88
CA LEU A 20 1.89 6.78 40.30
C LEU A 20 0.56 7.49 40.03
N LYS A 21 0.09 8.36 40.94
CA LYS A 21 -1.11 9.19 40.71
C LYS A 21 -0.95 10.16 39.54
N LYS A 22 0.25 10.71 39.34
CA LYS A 22 0.55 11.60 38.21
C LYS A 22 0.49 10.83 36.88
N ILE A 23 1.13 9.65 36.83
CA ILE A 23 1.10 8.75 35.67
C ILE A 23 -0.34 8.32 35.37
N GLU A 24 -1.11 7.95 36.38
CA GLU A 24 -2.52 7.57 36.21
C GLU A 24 -3.34 8.70 35.56
N LYS A 25 -3.12 9.94 35.99
CA LYS A 25 -3.80 11.11 35.43
C LYS A 25 -3.38 11.41 33.99
N GLU A 26 -2.10 11.24 33.66
CA GLU A 26 -1.58 11.40 32.30
C GLU A 26 -2.12 10.30 31.38
N ASN A 27 -2.06 9.03 31.81
CA ASN A 27 -2.63 7.91 31.07
C ASN A 27 -4.13 8.08 30.82
N LYS A 28 -4.90 8.57 31.80
CA LYS A 28 -6.33 8.87 31.60
C LYS A 28 -6.56 9.92 30.52
N LYS A 29 -5.67 10.91 30.37
CA LYS A 29 -5.79 11.90 29.29
C LYS A 29 -5.45 11.28 27.94
N GLU A 30 -4.34 10.54 27.86
CA GLU A 30 -3.91 9.83 26.64
C GLU A 30 -5.02 8.88 26.14
N ILE A 31 -5.67 8.13 27.05
CA ILE A 31 -6.79 7.24 26.71
C ILE A 31 -7.98 8.03 26.14
N ASN A 32 -8.38 9.14 26.78
CA ASN A 32 -9.49 9.96 26.30
C ASN A 32 -9.21 10.59 24.92
N GLU A 33 -7.96 10.99 24.67
CA GLU A 33 -7.54 11.52 23.36
C GLU A 33 -7.56 10.43 22.29
N ALA A 34 -7.06 9.23 22.60
CA ALA A 34 -7.13 8.08 21.72
C ALA A 34 -8.58 7.69 21.40
N GLU A 35 -9.47 7.67 22.39
CA GLU A 35 -10.90 7.39 22.19
C GLU A 35 -11.58 8.43 21.29
N LYS A 36 -11.24 9.72 21.44
CA LYS A 36 -11.73 10.77 20.53
C LYS A 36 -11.26 10.54 19.09
N LEU A 37 -9.97 10.26 18.91
CA LEU A 37 -9.41 9.97 17.59
C LEU A 37 -10.11 8.77 16.94
N ILE A 38 -10.28 7.67 17.66
CA ILE A 38 -11.01 6.50 17.18
C ILE A 38 -12.42 6.90 16.74
N LYS A 39 -13.14 7.65 17.58
CA LYS A 39 -14.52 8.08 17.28
C LYS A 39 -14.59 8.95 16.03
N ASP A 40 -13.65 9.87 15.85
CA ASP A 40 -13.64 10.75 14.69
C ASP A 40 -13.22 10.00 13.41
N SER A 41 -12.24 9.11 13.49
CA SER A 41 -11.88 8.23 12.37
C SER A 41 -13.03 7.32 11.94
N VAL A 42 -13.82 6.77 12.87
CA VAL A 42 -15.01 5.97 12.53
C VAL A 42 -16.04 6.80 11.76
N LYS A 43 -16.27 8.07 12.15
CA LYS A 43 -17.18 8.95 11.40
C LYS A 43 -16.65 9.25 10.01
N GLU A 44 -15.35 9.51 9.87
CA GLU A 44 -14.74 9.77 8.57
C GLU A 44 -14.88 8.57 7.62
N ILE A 45 -14.71 7.35 8.12
CA ILE A 45 -14.94 6.12 7.36
C ILE A 45 -16.40 6.05 6.90
N ASN A 46 -17.36 6.22 7.81
CA ASN A 46 -18.78 6.15 7.46
C ASN A 46 -19.18 7.19 6.42
N VAL A 47 -18.74 8.45 6.56
CA VAL A 47 -19.02 9.51 5.57
C VAL A 47 -18.43 9.16 4.20
N LYS A 48 -17.21 8.59 4.18
CA LYS A 48 -16.56 8.18 2.94
C LYS A 48 -17.29 7.02 2.25
N GLU A 49 -17.79 6.06 3.02
CA GLU A 49 -18.62 4.97 2.51
C GLU A 49 -19.95 5.49 1.96
N GLU A 50 -20.63 6.38 2.70
CA GLU A 50 -21.87 7.02 2.24
C GLU A 50 -21.68 7.76 0.91
N ILE A 51 -20.60 8.54 0.77
CA ILE A 51 -20.30 9.27 -0.49
C ILE A 51 -20.01 8.31 -1.64
N ARG A 52 -19.33 7.19 -1.38
CA ARG A 52 -19.00 6.19 -2.41
C ARG A 52 -20.25 5.51 -2.97
N ASP A 53 -21.25 5.29 -2.12
CA ASP A 53 -22.49 4.62 -2.50
C ASP A 53 -23.52 5.57 -3.15
N LEU A 54 -23.25 6.88 -3.17
CA LEU A 54 -24.09 7.83 -3.89
C LEU A 54 -23.98 7.60 -5.40
N PRO A 55 -25.12 7.43 -6.11
CA PRO A 55 -25.10 7.30 -7.56
C PRO A 55 -24.59 8.60 -8.18
N ILE A 56 -23.59 8.48 -9.06
CA ILE A 56 -23.06 9.62 -9.80
C ILE A 56 -24.19 10.18 -10.68
N PRO A 57 -24.57 11.47 -10.53
CA PRO A 57 -25.63 12.04 -11.33
C PRO A 57 -25.21 12.02 -12.81
N GLN A 58 -25.99 11.31 -13.62
CA GLN A 58 -25.82 11.37 -15.06
C GLN A 58 -26.31 12.74 -15.54
N ILE A 59 -25.37 13.62 -15.88
CA ILE A 59 -25.69 14.88 -16.55
C ILE A 59 -26.32 14.53 -17.91
N LYS A 60 -27.57 14.96 -18.11
CA LYS A 60 -28.16 14.90 -19.45
C LYS A 60 -27.38 15.85 -20.35
N ALA A 61 -27.02 15.40 -21.54
CA ALA A 61 -26.46 16.29 -22.56
C ALA A 61 -27.47 17.42 -22.79
N VAL A 62 -27.13 18.61 -22.29
CA VAL A 62 -27.89 19.82 -22.56
C VAL A 62 -27.61 20.17 -24.01
N ASP A 63 -28.66 20.39 -24.79
CA ASP A 63 -28.52 20.88 -26.15
C ASP A 63 -28.01 22.32 -26.13
N ILE A 64 -26.68 22.44 -26.18
CA ILE A 64 -25.97 23.72 -26.15
C ILE A 64 -26.27 24.51 -27.43
N GLU A 65 -26.69 23.85 -28.51
CA GLU A 65 -27.02 24.54 -29.76
C GLU A 65 -28.28 25.38 -29.59
N SER A 66 -29.20 25.03 -28.70
CA SER A 66 -30.39 25.84 -28.41
C SER A 66 -30.08 27.17 -27.71
N LEU A 67 -28.89 27.31 -27.11
CA LEU A 67 -28.48 28.49 -26.34
C LEU A 67 -27.92 29.63 -27.19
N PHE A 68 -27.60 29.38 -28.46
CA PHE A 68 -27.01 30.36 -29.37
C PHE A 68 -28.05 30.93 -30.34
N ALA A 69 -28.00 32.24 -30.56
CA ALA A 69 -28.75 32.87 -31.64
C ALA A 69 -28.24 32.37 -33.01
N PRO A 70 -29.07 32.34 -34.06
CA PRO A 70 -28.66 31.85 -35.38
C PRO A 70 -27.43 32.57 -35.93
N GLU A 71 -27.28 33.88 -35.69
CA GLU A 71 -26.08 34.62 -36.13
C GLU A 71 -24.81 34.18 -35.37
N GLU A 72 -24.94 33.84 -34.08
CA GLU A 72 -23.83 33.38 -33.25
C GLU A 72 -23.38 31.96 -33.63
N LYS A 73 -24.32 31.11 -34.06
CA LYS A 73 -24.01 29.77 -34.57
C LYS A 73 -23.16 29.82 -35.83
N GLU A 74 -23.46 30.76 -36.73
CA GLU A 74 -22.69 30.94 -37.97
C GLU A 74 -21.26 31.43 -37.67
N VAL A 75 -21.12 32.38 -36.74
CA VAL A 75 -19.80 32.87 -36.30
C VAL A 75 -19.01 31.76 -35.60
N PHE A 76 -19.65 30.96 -34.76
CA PHE A 76 -19.02 29.85 -34.07
C PHE A 76 -18.58 28.75 -35.05
N ALA A 77 -19.43 28.40 -36.02
CA ALA A 77 -19.10 27.46 -37.07
C ALA A 77 -17.90 27.95 -37.89
N ALA A 78 -17.92 29.19 -38.38
CA ALA A 78 -16.84 29.75 -39.17
C ALA A 78 -15.49 29.72 -38.43
N LYS A 79 -15.45 30.15 -37.16
CA LYS A 79 -14.21 30.15 -36.35
C LYS A 79 -13.73 28.76 -35.94
N ARG A 80 -14.65 27.82 -35.73
CA ARG A 80 -14.30 26.42 -35.42
C ARG A 80 -13.59 25.77 -36.61
N TYR A 81 -14.06 26.01 -37.83
CA TYR A 81 -13.48 25.41 -39.04
C TYR A 81 -12.23 26.14 -39.58
N GLU A 82 -12.04 27.42 -39.27
CA GLU A 82 -10.75 28.11 -39.56
C GLU A 82 -9.59 27.54 -38.73
N ASN A 83 -9.81 27.26 -37.44
CA ASN A 83 -8.82 26.60 -36.60
C ASN A 83 -8.53 25.15 -37.03
N ILE A 84 -9.53 24.43 -37.55
CA ILE A 84 -9.37 23.05 -38.04
C ILE A 84 -8.54 23.02 -39.34
N ARG A 85 -8.70 24.01 -40.24
CA ARG A 85 -7.89 24.06 -41.47
C ARG A 85 -6.42 24.43 -41.21
N GLN A 86 -6.13 25.24 -40.20
CA GLN A 86 -4.75 25.51 -39.79
C GLN A 86 -4.13 24.33 -39.05
N ARG A 87 -4.89 23.58 -38.23
CA ARG A 87 -4.41 22.35 -37.59
C ARG A 87 -4.18 21.20 -38.57
N ASN A 88 -5.06 21.00 -39.55
CA ASN A 88 -4.98 19.86 -40.47
C ASN A 88 -3.78 19.91 -41.46
N VAL A 89 -3.09 21.04 -41.60
CA VAL A 89 -1.84 21.12 -42.40
C VAL A 89 -0.61 20.77 -41.55
N GLU A 90 -0.70 20.89 -40.21
CA GLU A 90 0.38 20.54 -39.29
C GLU A 90 0.19 19.18 -38.59
N GLU A 91 -1.04 18.65 -38.52
CA GLU A 91 -1.40 17.43 -37.77
C GLU A 91 -1.74 16.21 -38.67
N GLU A 92 -1.17 16.11 -39.88
CA GLU A 92 -1.01 14.79 -40.54
C GLU A 92 0.15 14.02 -39.88
N THR A 93 0.11 13.86 -38.56
CA THR A 93 0.93 12.88 -37.85
C THR A 93 0.02 11.73 -37.48
N ALA A 94 0.33 10.57 -38.05
CA ALA A 94 -0.38 9.29 -37.93
C ALA A 94 -1.23 9.14 -36.66
N GLU A 95 -2.52 8.83 -36.84
CA GLU A 95 -3.40 8.39 -35.76
C GLU A 95 -2.80 7.13 -35.11
N ILE A 96 -2.17 7.33 -33.96
CA ILE A 96 -1.63 6.26 -33.13
C ILE A 96 -2.84 5.54 -32.48
N PRO A 97 -3.04 4.23 -32.68
CA PRO A 97 -4.15 3.49 -32.08
C PRO A 97 -4.16 3.63 -30.56
N LEU A 98 -5.36 3.58 -29.96
CA LEU A 98 -5.57 3.80 -28.52
C LEU A 98 -4.75 2.82 -27.66
N GLU A 99 -4.53 1.61 -28.16
CA GLU A 99 -3.66 0.61 -27.54
C GLU A 99 -2.21 1.08 -27.47
N GLU A 100 -1.71 1.75 -28.51
CA GLU A 100 -0.35 2.29 -28.57
C GLU A 100 -0.20 3.54 -27.68
N THR A 101 -1.25 4.35 -27.50
CA THR A 101 -1.26 5.46 -26.53
C THR A 101 -1.21 4.94 -25.09
N VAL A 102 -1.95 3.87 -24.79
CA VAL A 102 -1.92 3.22 -23.45
C VAL A 102 -0.56 2.58 -23.16
N GLU A 103 0.12 2.01 -24.17
CA GLU A 103 1.49 1.51 -23.98
C GLU A 103 2.52 2.63 -23.78
N GLN A 104 2.33 3.78 -24.41
CA GLN A 104 3.19 4.96 -24.24
C GLN A 104 3.01 5.62 -22.86
N GLU A 105 1.82 5.55 -22.28
CA GLU A 105 1.50 6.09 -20.94
C GLU A 105 1.75 5.11 -19.79
N LYS A 106 2.10 3.84 -20.05
CA LYS A 106 2.60 2.94 -18.99
C LYS A 106 3.81 3.63 -18.35
N PRO A 107 3.81 3.90 -17.04
CA PRO A 107 4.94 4.54 -16.39
C PRO A 107 6.17 3.69 -16.67
N LYS A 108 7.14 4.28 -17.39
CA LYS A 108 8.46 3.67 -17.61
C LYS A 108 9.22 3.76 -16.30
N ILE A 109 8.83 2.91 -15.34
CA ILE A 109 9.58 2.69 -14.12
C ILE A 109 10.96 2.21 -14.58
N THR A 110 11.98 3.02 -14.29
CA THR A 110 13.36 2.63 -14.59
C THR A 110 13.72 1.40 -13.77
N GLU A 111 14.64 0.58 -14.28
CA GLU A 111 15.10 -0.62 -13.58
C GLU A 111 15.62 -0.27 -12.17
N GLU A 112 16.24 0.91 -12.04
CA GLU A 112 16.70 1.47 -10.77
C GLU A 112 15.56 1.81 -9.79
N GLU A 113 14.46 2.42 -10.26
CA GLU A 113 13.27 2.66 -9.42
C GLU A 113 12.58 1.36 -9.00
N LEU A 114 12.54 0.36 -9.89
CA LEU A 114 11.99 -0.95 -9.59
C LEU A 114 12.84 -1.69 -8.54
N GLU A 115 14.16 -1.60 -8.63
CA GLU A 115 15.07 -2.14 -7.62
C GLU A 115 14.95 -1.40 -6.29
N ALA A 116 14.87 -0.07 -6.31
CA ALA A 116 14.64 0.74 -5.11
C ALA A 116 13.35 0.34 -4.40
N GLN A 117 12.27 0.12 -5.15
CA GLN A 117 10.99 -0.37 -4.60
C GLN A 117 11.13 -1.77 -3.98
N ARG A 118 11.84 -2.69 -4.63
CA ARG A 118 12.13 -4.03 -4.06
C ARG A 118 12.94 -3.93 -2.78
N GLN A 119 13.94 -3.07 -2.74
CA GLN A 119 14.75 -2.84 -1.53
C GLN A 119 13.90 -2.26 -0.41
N TYR A 120 12.99 -1.33 -0.72
CA TYR A 120 12.08 -0.75 0.26
C TYR A 120 11.19 -1.82 0.91
N GLN A 121 10.59 -2.69 0.11
CA GLN A 121 9.77 -3.82 0.61
C GLN A 121 10.59 -4.75 1.51
N ILE A 122 11.83 -5.09 1.13
CA ILE A 122 12.72 -5.91 1.96
C ILE A 122 13.02 -5.20 3.29
N LEU A 123 13.28 -3.89 3.27
CA LEU A 123 13.57 -3.10 4.48
C LEU A 123 12.40 -3.04 5.45
N GLU A 124 11.17 -2.96 4.94
CA GLU A 124 9.95 -3.02 5.75
C GLU A 124 9.83 -4.39 6.43
N LEU A 125 9.93 -5.48 5.67
CA LEU A 125 9.84 -6.84 6.18
C LEU A 125 10.96 -7.21 7.17
N ARG A 126 12.13 -6.59 7.05
CA ARG A 126 13.22 -6.78 8.04
C ARG A 126 12.82 -6.34 9.44
N ARG A 127 11.94 -5.35 9.58
CA ARG A 127 11.48 -4.83 10.87
C ARG A 127 10.37 -5.69 11.48
N GLU A 128 9.67 -6.46 10.65
CA GLU A 128 8.56 -7.32 11.07
C GLU A 128 9.04 -8.56 11.84
N PRO A 129 8.30 -9.06 12.84
CA PRO A 129 8.54 -10.35 13.46
C PRO A 129 8.63 -11.50 12.45
N THR A 130 9.41 -12.54 12.75
CA THR A 130 9.55 -13.72 11.85
C THR A 130 8.22 -14.41 11.58
N GLU A 131 7.35 -14.46 12.57
CA GLU A 131 6.00 -15.02 12.43
C GLU A 131 5.20 -14.29 11.34
N ASN A 132 5.26 -12.96 11.28
CA ASN A 132 4.56 -12.17 10.27
C ASN A 132 5.11 -12.44 8.85
N VAL A 133 6.44 -12.53 8.70
CA VAL A 133 7.08 -12.82 7.41
C VAL A 133 6.68 -14.22 6.89
N VAL A 134 6.58 -15.19 7.79
CA VAL A 134 6.16 -16.56 7.45
C VAL A 134 4.68 -16.58 7.09
N GLN A 135 3.84 -15.90 7.88
CA GLN A 135 2.40 -15.84 7.65
C GLN A 135 2.04 -15.13 6.34
N GLU A 136 2.81 -14.12 5.94
CA GLU A 136 2.63 -13.46 4.65
C GLU A 136 2.87 -14.43 3.48
N LEU A 137 3.93 -15.24 3.55
CA LEU A 137 4.20 -16.29 2.56
C LEU A 137 3.08 -17.35 2.53
N GLU A 138 2.57 -17.75 3.70
CA GLU A 138 1.43 -18.67 3.80
C GLU A 138 0.18 -18.08 3.14
N ASN A 139 -0.13 -16.81 3.40
CA ASN A 139 -1.27 -16.12 2.81
C ASN A 139 -1.17 -16.07 1.29
N ILE A 140 0.00 -15.69 0.75
CA ILE A 140 0.25 -15.69 -0.69
C ILE A 140 0.08 -17.11 -1.26
N TYR A 141 0.60 -18.12 -0.58
CA TYR A 141 0.46 -19.50 -1.02
C TYR A 141 -1.00 -19.97 -1.05
N GLN A 142 -1.81 -19.63 -0.06
CA GLN A 142 -3.24 -19.95 -0.07
C GLN A 142 -3.96 -19.26 -1.22
N GLN A 143 -3.71 -17.97 -1.42
CA GLN A 143 -4.28 -17.23 -2.55
C GLN A 143 -3.90 -17.88 -3.89
N VAL A 144 -2.63 -18.22 -4.08
CA VAL A 144 -2.13 -18.89 -5.30
C VAL A 144 -2.73 -20.30 -5.48
N ARG A 145 -3.07 -20.97 -4.38
CA ARG A 145 -3.77 -22.26 -4.42
C ARG A 145 -5.22 -22.09 -4.88
N GLU A 146 -5.89 -21.04 -4.46
CA GLU A 146 -7.27 -20.71 -4.82
C GLU A 146 -7.41 -20.18 -6.24
N THR A 147 -6.55 -19.23 -6.64
CA THR A 147 -6.59 -18.59 -7.97
C THR A 147 -5.97 -19.45 -9.06
N GLY A 148 -5.15 -20.44 -8.69
CA GLY A 148 -4.47 -21.34 -9.62
C GLY A 148 -3.26 -20.75 -10.34
N GLY A 149 -2.96 -19.46 -10.16
CA GLY A 149 -1.84 -18.76 -10.78
C GLY A 149 -1.19 -17.74 -9.85
N VAL A 150 0.06 -17.38 -10.13
CA VAL A 150 0.84 -16.42 -9.33
C VAL A 150 0.92 -15.10 -10.08
N THR A 151 0.48 -13.99 -9.46
CA THR A 151 0.64 -12.66 -10.06
C THR A 151 2.09 -12.17 -9.89
N GLY A 152 2.52 -11.25 -10.76
CA GLY A 152 3.85 -10.64 -10.65
C GLY A 152 4.08 -9.93 -9.31
N GLU A 153 3.02 -9.35 -8.72
CA GLU A 153 3.08 -8.71 -7.42
C GLU A 153 3.23 -9.71 -6.27
N GLN A 154 2.44 -10.80 -6.29
CA GLN A 154 2.57 -11.90 -5.33
C GLN A 154 3.97 -12.52 -5.38
N MET A 155 4.55 -12.66 -6.58
CA MET A 155 5.92 -13.16 -6.73
C MET A 155 6.96 -12.19 -6.17
N ARG A 156 6.77 -10.87 -6.33
CA ARG A 156 7.65 -9.84 -5.73
C ARG A 156 7.61 -9.88 -4.20
N MET A 157 6.41 -9.91 -3.62
CA MET A 157 6.22 -10.00 -2.17
C MET A 157 6.84 -11.30 -1.62
N ALA A 158 6.55 -12.44 -2.26
CA ALA A 158 7.12 -13.72 -1.87
C ALA A 158 8.66 -13.74 -1.96
N TYR A 159 9.23 -13.05 -2.96
CA TYR A 159 10.68 -12.91 -3.07
C TYR A 159 11.26 -12.08 -1.92
N ALA A 160 10.65 -10.93 -1.61
CA ALA A 160 11.09 -10.06 -0.52
C ALA A 160 11.06 -10.79 0.83
N ALA A 161 9.96 -11.49 1.14
CA ALA A 161 9.81 -12.28 2.35
C ALA A 161 10.86 -13.42 2.43
N ASN A 162 11.12 -14.12 1.33
CA ASN A 162 12.14 -15.17 1.29
C ASN A 162 13.57 -14.63 1.46
N VAL A 163 13.88 -13.43 0.96
CA VAL A 163 15.19 -12.78 1.20
C VAL A 163 15.39 -12.56 2.70
N VAL A 164 14.40 -11.96 3.37
CA VAL A 164 14.44 -11.71 4.81
C VAL A 164 14.53 -13.02 5.60
N ALA A 165 13.76 -14.04 5.21
CA ALA A 165 13.80 -15.35 5.86
C ALA A 165 15.18 -16.01 5.76
N ARG A 166 15.84 -15.96 4.60
CA ARG A 166 17.18 -16.52 4.41
C ARG A 166 18.25 -15.77 5.22
N GLU A 167 18.15 -14.44 5.28
CA GLU A 167 19.07 -13.63 6.07
C GLU A 167 18.97 -13.99 7.55
N ARG A 168 17.76 -14.07 8.09
CA ARG A 168 17.52 -14.47 9.50
C ARG A 168 18.02 -15.88 9.79
N GLN A 169 17.76 -16.83 8.88
CA GLN A 169 18.24 -18.20 9.04
C GLN A 169 19.77 -18.25 9.11
N HIS A 170 20.43 -17.49 8.26
CA HIS A 170 21.88 -17.43 8.23
C HIS A 170 22.48 -16.68 9.43
N ASP A 171 21.79 -15.66 9.95
CA ASP A 171 22.17 -15.00 11.20
C ASP A 171 22.00 -15.93 12.41
N ILE A 172 20.99 -16.81 12.39
CA ILE A 172 20.83 -17.90 13.37
C ILE A 172 21.98 -18.90 13.27
N GLU A 173 22.29 -19.38 12.05
CA GLU A 173 23.39 -20.33 11.80
C GLU A 173 24.76 -19.79 12.22
N ARG A 174 24.97 -18.47 12.10
CA ARG A 174 26.20 -17.77 12.51
C ARG A 174 26.31 -17.53 14.02
N GLY A 175 25.28 -17.85 14.79
CA GLY A 175 25.25 -17.63 16.23
C GLY A 175 25.08 -16.15 16.62
N THR A 176 24.54 -15.32 15.73
CA THR A 176 24.31 -13.88 15.98
C THR A 176 23.19 -13.65 17.00
N TYR A 177 22.34 -14.67 17.23
CA TYR A 177 21.28 -14.66 18.24
C TYR A 177 21.69 -15.47 19.47
N GLU A 178 21.63 -14.87 20.66
CA GLU A 178 22.04 -15.49 21.94
C GLU A 178 21.14 -16.66 22.38
N ARG A 179 19.90 -16.74 21.86
CA ARG A 179 18.98 -17.86 22.07
C ARG A 179 18.31 -18.22 20.76
N ILE A 180 18.62 -19.41 20.27
CA ILE A 180 17.96 -19.99 19.11
C ILE A 180 16.71 -20.70 19.62
N ASP A 181 15.55 -20.14 19.32
CA ASP A 181 14.31 -20.87 19.44
C ASP A 181 14.19 -21.80 18.23
N GLU A 182 14.27 -23.12 18.48
CA GLU A 182 14.18 -24.16 17.44
C GLU A 182 12.88 -24.03 16.64
N GLN A 183 11.82 -23.49 17.25
CA GLN A 183 10.55 -23.18 16.58
C GLN A 183 10.73 -22.14 15.46
N VAL A 184 11.55 -21.11 15.69
CA VAL A 184 11.77 -20.04 14.72
C VAL A 184 12.57 -20.54 13.52
N SER A 185 13.58 -21.39 13.75
CA SER A 185 14.33 -22.01 12.66
C SER A 185 13.41 -22.89 11.79
N ASN A 186 12.53 -23.68 12.42
CA ASN A 186 11.57 -24.51 11.70
C ASN A 186 10.59 -23.67 10.86
N GLN A 187 10.09 -22.55 11.40
CA GLN A 187 9.23 -21.62 10.67
C GLN A 187 9.94 -21.02 9.44
N LEU A 188 11.21 -20.65 9.56
CA LEU A 188 12.00 -20.12 8.45
C LEU A 188 12.22 -21.16 7.34
N ASP A 189 12.43 -22.42 7.70
CA ASP A 189 12.56 -23.50 6.71
C ASP A 189 11.22 -23.79 6.01
N ILE A 190 10.10 -23.76 6.74
CA ILE A 190 8.75 -23.86 6.16
C ILE A 190 8.53 -22.72 5.16
N ALA A 191 8.84 -21.48 5.52
CA ALA A 191 8.71 -20.32 4.64
C ALA A 191 9.49 -20.51 3.31
N ARG A 192 10.69 -21.09 3.37
CA ARG A 192 11.50 -21.38 2.17
C ARG A 192 10.85 -22.44 1.28
N GLN A 193 10.25 -23.47 1.87
CA GLN A 193 9.52 -24.50 1.12
C GLN A 193 8.27 -23.94 0.44
N ILE A 194 7.54 -23.07 1.15
CA ILE A 194 6.37 -22.36 0.62
C ILE A 194 6.79 -21.48 -0.56
N PHE A 195 7.83 -20.66 -0.40
CA PHE A 195 8.36 -19.84 -1.49
C PHE A 195 8.74 -20.66 -2.72
N LYS A 196 9.41 -21.81 -2.53
CA LYS A 196 9.76 -22.70 -3.64
C LYS A 196 8.51 -23.16 -4.40
N SER A 197 7.46 -23.52 -3.67
CA SER A 197 6.18 -23.96 -4.25
C SER A 197 5.49 -22.84 -5.04
N ILE A 198 5.50 -21.60 -4.53
CA ILE A 198 5.00 -20.41 -5.25
C ILE A 198 5.82 -20.18 -6.53
N LYS A 199 7.15 -20.20 -6.41
CA LYS A 199 8.07 -19.98 -7.54
C LYS A 199 7.89 -21.01 -8.65
N ASP A 200 7.69 -22.28 -8.30
CA ASP A 200 7.49 -23.36 -9.27
C ASP A 200 6.16 -23.20 -10.03
N LYS A 201 5.14 -22.64 -9.38
CA LYS A 201 3.88 -22.28 -10.02
C LYS A 201 4.00 -21.05 -10.93
N TYR A 202 4.82 -20.06 -10.59
CA TYR A 202 5.03 -18.87 -11.42
C TYR A 202 5.80 -19.18 -12.72
N LYS A 203 6.61 -20.24 -12.74
CA LYS A 203 7.37 -20.67 -13.91
C LYS A 203 6.58 -21.51 -14.91
N LYS A 204 5.40 -21.99 -14.54
CA LYS A 204 4.51 -22.77 -15.40
C LYS A 204 3.55 -21.84 -16.14
#